data_AF-A0AAU7LWF5-F1
#
_entry.id   AF-A0AAU7LWF5-F1
#
_cell.length_a   1.000
_cell.length_b   1.000
_cell.length_c   1.000
_cell.angle_alpha   90.00
_cell.angle_beta   90.00
_cell.angle_gamma   90.00
#
_symmetry.space_group_name_H-M   'P 1'
#
loop_
_entity.id
_entity.type
_entity.pdbx_description
1 polymer ?
#
loop_
_entity_poly.entity_id
_entity_poly.type
_entity_poly.pdbx_seq_one_letter_code
_entity_poly.pdbx_strand_id
1 'polypeptide(L)'
;MELKSWLEGESGRAVKLAAALKVYPSFVSKIANGTKPVPFEQCMPIERATEGAVTRRDLKPDDYLIHWPELAYAHTEIAQPAINAVAVIQTSIKHVEAVAVAAIRDEASQATAEIKHVATELLVQGAATSELTNSALPGNKVLINNRRTGFVRRIEDRVRLGLDIGSAGQGV
;
A
#
# COMPACT_ATOMS: atom_id res chain seq x y z
N MET A 1 -5.30 -2.97 34.78
CA MET A 1 -6.12 -3.58 35.85
C MET A 1 -6.55 -2.50 36.83
N GLU A 2 -7.80 -2.52 37.33
CA GLU A 2 -8.27 -1.53 38.31
C GLU A 2 -7.70 -1.81 39.73
N LEU A 3 -7.29 -0.74 40.44
CA LEU A 3 -6.71 -0.84 41.79
C LEU A 3 -7.63 -1.59 42.77
N LYS A 4 -8.94 -1.35 42.70
CA LYS A 4 -9.92 -2.00 43.57
C LYS A 4 -9.92 -3.52 43.41
N SER A 5 -9.98 -3.99 42.16
CA SER A 5 -9.95 -5.43 41.85
C SER A 5 -8.66 -6.08 42.34
N TRP A 6 -7.52 -5.41 42.22
CA TRP A 6 -6.25 -5.92 42.73
C TRP A 6 -6.23 -6.06 44.26
N LEU A 7 -6.84 -5.10 44.98
CA LEU A 7 -6.95 -5.13 46.44
C LEU A 7 -7.87 -6.25 46.94
N GLU A 8 -8.95 -6.53 46.23
CA GLU A 8 -9.92 -7.59 46.58
C GLU A 8 -9.35 -9.00 46.37
N GLY A 9 -8.32 -9.16 45.53
CA GLY A 9 -7.72 -10.45 45.22
C GLY A 9 -7.01 -11.15 46.39
N GLU A 10 -6.69 -10.46 47.48
CA GLU A 10 -6.12 -11.08 48.70
C GLU A 10 -6.40 -10.21 49.93
N SER A 11 -6.89 -10.85 50.99
CA SER A 11 -7.13 -10.19 52.27
C SER A 11 -5.82 -9.57 52.82
N GLY A 12 -5.89 -8.30 53.22
CA GLY A 12 -4.75 -7.59 53.79
C GLY A 12 -3.87 -6.84 52.77
N ARG A 13 -4.09 -6.96 51.46
CA ARG A 13 -3.36 -6.16 50.45
C ARG A 13 -3.50 -4.67 50.67
N ALA A 14 -4.68 -4.19 51.07
CA ALA A 14 -4.89 -2.78 51.37
C ALA A 14 -3.98 -2.27 52.50
N VAL A 15 -3.76 -3.09 53.53
CA VAL A 15 -2.87 -2.76 54.65
C VAL A 15 -1.41 -2.81 54.23
N LYS A 16 -1.01 -3.85 53.47
CA LYS A 16 0.35 -3.98 52.91
C LYS A 16 0.68 -2.79 51.99
N LEU A 17 -0.25 -2.43 51.11
CA LEU A 17 -0.10 -1.30 50.20
C LEU A 17 0.00 0.02 50.96
N ALA A 18 -0.86 0.25 51.96
CA ALA A 18 -0.81 1.45 52.79
C ALA A 18 0.54 1.59 53.51
N ALA A 19 1.06 0.48 54.06
CA ALA A 19 2.38 0.44 54.68
C ALA A 19 3.51 0.75 53.68
N ALA A 20 3.48 0.16 52.48
CA ALA A 20 4.47 0.39 51.44
C ALA A 20 4.48 1.86 50.96
N LEU A 21 3.30 2.48 50.86
CA LEU A 21 3.11 3.87 50.47
C LEU A 21 3.34 4.87 51.62
N LYS A 22 3.52 4.39 52.86
CA LYS A 22 3.58 5.21 54.09
C LYS A 22 2.36 6.13 54.25
N VAL A 23 1.17 5.62 53.92
CA VAL A 23 -0.11 6.32 54.04
C VAL A 23 -1.06 5.56 54.96
N TYR A 24 -2.13 6.22 55.39
CA TYR A 24 -3.18 5.57 56.18
C TYR A 24 -3.97 4.57 55.31
N PRO A 25 -4.39 3.42 55.86
CA PRO A 25 -5.24 2.46 55.13
C PRO A 25 -6.53 3.08 54.57
N SER A 26 -7.10 4.05 55.30
CA SER A 26 -8.29 4.80 54.87
C SER A 26 -8.05 5.61 53.59
N PHE A 27 -6.82 6.06 53.34
CA PHE A 27 -6.46 6.72 52.09
C PHE A 27 -6.51 5.73 50.92
N VAL A 28 -5.98 4.52 51.10
CA VAL A 28 -6.03 3.46 50.08
C VAL A 28 -7.48 3.10 49.74
N SER A 29 -8.34 2.96 50.74
CA SER A 29 -9.78 2.72 50.51
C SER A 29 -10.44 3.86 49.72
N LYS A 30 -10.12 5.12 50.02
CA LYS A 30 -10.68 6.29 49.32
C LYS A 30 -10.27 6.35 47.86
N ILE A 31 -9.02 6.02 47.54
CA ILE A 31 -8.55 6.02 46.15
C ILE A 31 -9.04 4.78 45.39
N ALA A 32 -9.17 3.62 46.05
CA ALA A 32 -9.69 2.41 45.43
C ALA A 32 -11.19 2.53 45.09
N ASN A 33 -11.97 3.21 45.93
CA ASN A 33 -13.39 3.44 45.67
C ASN A 33 -13.65 4.65 44.74
N GLY A 34 -12.61 5.31 44.23
CA GLY A 34 -12.74 6.50 43.39
C GLY A 34 -13.26 7.74 44.13
N THR A 35 -13.47 7.68 45.45
CA THR A 35 -13.91 8.82 46.27
C THR A 35 -12.88 9.95 46.27
N LYS A 36 -11.60 9.60 46.11
CA LYS A 36 -10.51 10.56 45.95
C LYS A 36 -9.66 10.15 44.74
N PRO A 37 -9.29 11.06 43.83
CA PRO A 37 -8.35 10.74 42.76
C PRO A 37 -6.97 10.38 43.32
N VAL A 38 -6.28 9.46 42.65
CA VAL A 38 -4.90 9.08 43.01
C VAL A 38 -3.97 10.27 42.73
N PRO A 39 -3.24 10.80 43.73
CA PRO A 39 -2.25 11.85 43.51
C PRO A 39 -1.11 11.36 42.61
N PHE A 40 -0.58 12.23 41.74
CA PHE A 40 0.49 11.88 40.81
C PHE A 40 1.73 11.27 41.49
N GLU A 41 2.08 11.81 42.66
CA GLU A 41 3.19 11.34 43.49
C GLU A 41 3.03 9.89 43.97
N GLN A 42 1.79 9.41 44.07
CA GLN A 42 1.48 8.05 44.54
C GLN A 42 1.38 7.03 43.40
N CYS A 43 1.23 7.47 42.15
CA CYS A 43 1.04 6.55 41.03
C CYS A 43 2.24 5.62 40.80
N MET A 44 3.47 6.14 40.81
CA MET A 44 4.68 5.33 40.66
C MET A 44 4.93 4.41 41.88
N PRO A 45 4.81 4.87 43.14
CA PRO A 45 4.85 3.98 44.30
C PRO A 45 3.84 2.84 44.26
N ILE A 46 2.59 3.09 43.82
CA ILE A 46 1.57 2.04 43.65
C ILE A 46 2.00 1.04 42.58
N GLU A 47 2.45 1.50 41.41
CA GLU A 47 2.94 0.62 40.34
C GLU A 47 4.08 -0.29 40.82
N ARG A 48 5.02 0.25 41.60
CA ARG A 48 6.12 -0.54 42.17
C ARG A 48 5.65 -1.52 43.25
N ALA A 49 4.76 -1.09 44.15
CA ALA A 49 4.24 -1.94 45.23
C ALA A 49 3.32 -3.06 44.72
N THR A 50 2.74 -2.88 43.53
CA THR A 50 1.92 -3.88 42.85
C THR A 50 2.71 -4.70 41.82
N GLU A 51 4.02 -4.52 41.75
CA GLU A 51 4.91 -5.20 40.80
C GLU A 51 4.44 -5.06 39.33
N GLY A 52 3.87 -3.90 38.99
CA GLY A 52 3.33 -3.60 37.67
C GLY A 52 1.95 -4.18 37.38
N ALA A 53 1.30 -4.86 38.32
CA ALA A 53 -0.07 -5.34 38.15
C ALA A 53 -1.07 -4.18 37.96
N VAL A 54 -0.85 -3.05 38.67
CA VAL A 54 -1.61 -1.81 38.50
C VAL A 54 -0.65 -0.73 38.02
N THR A 55 -0.80 -0.28 36.77
CA THR A 55 0.12 0.67 36.16
C THR A 55 -0.33 2.13 36.35
N ARG A 56 0.59 3.10 36.16
CA ARG A 56 0.26 4.53 36.07
C ARG A 56 -0.86 4.82 35.05
N ARG A 57 -0.90 4.07 33.95
CA ARG A 57 -1.94 4.16 32.91
C ARG A 57 -3.31 3.72 33.44
N ASP A 58 -3.34 2.68 34.27
CA ASP A 58 -4.57 2.22 34.91
C ASP A 58 -5.07 3.20 35.98
N LEU A 59 -4.16 3.86 36.71
CA LEU A 59 -4.50 4.80 37.79
C LEU A 59 -4.99 6.16 37.27
N LYS A 60 -4.56 6.57 36.07
CA LYS A 60 -4.91 7.85 35.43
C LYS A 60 -5.08 7.67 33.91
N PRO A 61 -6.13 6.99 33.45
CA PRO A 61 -6.33 6.72 32.02
C PRO A 61 -6.48 7.99 31.18
N ASP A 62 -7.01 9.07 31.74
CA ASP A 62 -7.30 10.30 31.00
C ASP A 62 -6.08 11.23 30.85
N ASP A 63 -5.24 11.32 31.90
CA ASP A 63 -4.17 12.32 31.98
C ASP A 63 -2.75 11.73 31.95
N TYR A 64 -2.57 10.40 31.87
CA TYR A 64 -1.23 9.81 32.01
C TYR A 64 -0.24 10.32 30.96
N LEU A 65 -0.68 10.63 29.74
CA LEU A 65 0.17 11.12 28.66
C LEU A 65 0.75 12.50 28.94
N ILE A 66 0.00 13.34 29.67
CA ILE A 66 0.42 14.70 30.02
C ILE A 66 1.53 14.66 31.07
N HIS A 67 1.42 13.73 32.02
CA HIS A 67 2.33 13.66 33.17
C HIS A 67 3.50 12.70 32.98
N TRP A 68 3.34 11.67 32.16
CA TRP A 68 4.35 10.66 31.84
C TRP A 68 4.44 10.41 30.33
N PRO A 69 4.86 11.42 29.55
CA PRO A 69 4.95 11.30 28.10
C PRO A 69 5.94 10.21 27.66
N GLU A 70 6.94 9.87 28.49
CA GLU A 70 7.88 8.76 28.26
C GLU A 70 7.18 7.40 28.13
N LEU A 71 6.02 7.22 28.75
CA LEU A 71 5.24 6.00 28.59
C LEU A 71 4.63 5.88 27.19
N ALA A 72 4.42 6.99 26.47
CA ALA A 72 4.02 6.94 25.07
C ALA A 72 5.21 6.55 24.18
N TYR A 73 6.37 7.18 24.42
CA TYR A 73 7.58 6.99 23.62
C TYR A 73 8.18 5.59 23.76
N ALA A 74 8.08 4.95 24.92
CA ALA A 74 8.54 3.57 25.10
C ALA A 74 7.85 2.58 24.13
N HIS A 75 6.58 2.85 23.76
CA HIS A 75 5.90 2.06 22.75
C HIS A 75 6.43 2.34 21.33
N THR A 76 6.83 3.58 21.06
CA THR A 76 7.41 4.00 19.79
C THR A 76 8.79 3.43 19.58
N GLU A 77 9.68 3.41 20.58
CA GLU A 77 11.04 2.85 20.41
C GLU A 77 11.02 1.34 20.15
N ILE A 78 10.12 0.59 20.81
CA ILE A 78 9.95 -0.85 20.56
C ILE A 78 9.31 -1.10 19.18
N ALA A 79 8.44 -0.21 18.71
CA ALA A 79 7.81 -0.31 17.39
C ALA A 79 8.67 0.26 16.24
N GLN A 80 9.65 1.12 16.54
CA GLN A 80 10.54 1.75 15.58
C GLN A 80 11.29 0.76 14.69
N PRO A 81 11.86 -0.36 15.19
CA PRO A 81 12.52 -1.33 14.33
C PRO A 81 11.53 -1.96 13.32
N ALA A 82 10.28 -2.20 13.70
CA ALA A 82 9.26 -2.73 12.80
C ALA A 82 8.86 -1.70 11.73
N ILE A 83 8.67 -0.43 12.12
CA ILE A 83 8.37 0.68 11.20
C ILE A 83 9.52 0.85 10.19
N ASN A 84 10.76 0.82 10.66
CA ASN A 84 11.95 0.93 9.80
C ASN A 84 12.04 -0.25 8.83
N ALA A 85 11.77 -1.48 9.29
CA ALA A 85 11.76 -2.65 8.43
C ALA A 85 10.70 -2.56 7.32
N VAL A 86 9.49 -2.09 7.64
CA VAL A 86 8.43 -1.86 6.64
C VAL A 86 8.87 -0.82 5.60
N ALA A 87 9.52 0.28 6.02
CA ALA A 87 10.01 1.30 5.10
C ALA A 87 11.09 0.76 4.13
N VAL A 88 11.99 -0.09 4.63
CA VAL A 88 13.01 -0.77 3.79
C VAL A 88 12.33 -1.67 2.76
N ILE A 89 11.38 -2.51 3.18
CA ILE A 89 10.66 -3.42 2.29
C ILE A 89 9.90 -2.64 1.21
N GLN A 90 9.19 -1.57 1.58
CA GLN A 90 8.49 -0.72 0.62
C GLN A 90 9.43 -0.09 -0.42
N THR A 91 10.63 0.31 0.01
CA THR A 91 11.64 0.87 -0.90
C THR A 91 12.14 -0.18 -1.88
N SER A 92 12.42 -1.39 -1.40
CA SER A 92 12.81 -2.51 -2.26
C SER A 92 11.71 -2.90 -3.25
N ILE A 93 10.44 -2.94 -2.81
CA ILE A 93 9.30 -3.24 -3.69
C ILE A 93 9.21 -2.20 -4.81
N LYS A 94 9.27 -0.90 -4.49
CA LYS A 94 9.23 0.18 -5.49
C LYS A 94 10.37 0.06 -6.50
N HIS A 95 11.56 -0.37 -6.06
CA HIS A 95 12.69 -0.57 -6.96
C HIS A 95 12.43 -1.73 -7.93
N VAL A 96 11.93 -2.86 -7.43
CA VAL A 96 11.58 -4.03 -8.27
C VAL A 96 10.48 -3.66 -9.28
N GLU A 97 9.45 -2.92 -8.85
CA GLU A 97 8.40 -2.43 -9.75
C GLU A 97 8.97 -1.52 -10.85
N ALA A 98 9.85 -0.58 -10.49
CA ALA A 98 10.47 0.32 -11.46
C ALA A 98 11.32 -0.45 -12.50
N VAL A 99 12.07 -1.46 -12.06
CA VAL A 99 12.88 -2.31 -12.96
C VAL A 99 11.98 -3.14 -13.88
N ALA A 100 10.91 -3.75 -13.35
CA ALA A 100 9.99 -4.53 -14.15
C ALA A 100 9.27 -3.68 -15.22
N VAL A 101 8.82 -2.48 -14.84
CA VAL A 101 8.18 -1.54 -15.77
C VAL A 101 9.14 -1.08 -16.87
N ALA A 102 10.41 -0.86 -16.54
CA ALA A 102 11.43 -0.51 -17.54
C ALA A 102 11.68 -1.65 -18.53
N ALA A 103 11.84 -2.89 -18.04
CA ALA A 103 12.06 -4.06 -18.89
C ALA A 103 10.91 -4.29 -19.90
N ILE A 104 9.66 -4.20 -19.43
CA ILE A 104 8.49 -4.35 -20.30
C ILE A 104 8.43 -3.24 -21.37
N ARG A 105 8.80 -2.00 -21.01
CA ARG A 105 8.82 -0.88 -21.96
C ARG A 105 9.89 -1.07 -23.03
N ASP A 106 11.06 -1.58 -22.66
CA ASP A 106 12.15 -1.82 -23.59
C ASP A 106 11.78 -2.91 -24.60
N GLU A 107 11.18 -4.01 -24.13
CA GLU A 107 10.70 -5.10 -25.00
C GLU A 107 9.58 -4.64 -25.95
N ALA A 108 8.64 -3.82 -25.47
CA ALA A 108 7.61 -3.22 -26.31
C ALA A 108 8.19 -2.27 -27.37
N SER A 109 9.25 -1.54 -27.03
CA SER A 109 9.95 -0.64 -27.95
C SER A 109 10.68 -1.41 -29.05
N GLN A 110 11.33 -2.52 -28.69
CA GLN A 110 11.97 -3.44 -29.65
C GLN A 110 10.95 -4.06 -30.60
N ALA A 111 9.85 -4.62 -30.07
CA ALA A 111 8.78 -5.19 -30.90
C ALA A 111 8.18 -4.15 -31.88
N THR A 112 8.01 -2.90 -31.43
CA THR A 112 7.53 -1.82 -32.30
C THR A 112 8.54 -1.47 -33.40
N ALA A 113 9.84 -1.51 -33.11
CA ALA A 113 10.89 -1.27 -34.10
C ALA A 113 10.95 -2.40 -35.15
N GLU A 114 10.82 -3.66 -34.72
CA GLU A 114 10.76 -4.82 -35.61
C GLU A 114 9.53 -4.76 -36.53
N ILE A 115 8.34 -4.46 -35.99
CA ILE A 115 7.11 -4.31 -36.79
C ILE A 115 7.28 -3.21 -37.84
N LYS A 116 7.88 -2.06 -37.46
CA LYS A 116 8.17 -0.97 -38.40
C LYS A 116 9.12 -1.41 -39.50
N HIS A 117 10.19 -2.15 -39.16
CA HIS A 117 11.16 -2.66 -40.13
C HIS A 117 10.51 -3.62 -41.14
N VAL A 118 9.73 -4.59 -40.65
CA VAL A 118 9.00 -5.55 -41.51
C VAL A 118 8.00 -4.82 -42.39
N ALA A 119 7.26 -3.84 -41.86
CA ALA A 119 6.34 -3.04 -42.65
C ALA A 119 7.05 -2.26 -43.77
N THR A 120 8.22 -1.69 -43.50
CA THR A 120 9.04 -1.03 -44.53
C THR A 120 9.55 -2.01 -45.59
N GLU A 121 10.00 -3.19 -45.22
CA GLU A 121 10.43 -4.22 -46.18
C GLU A 121 9.28 -4.69 -47.07
N LEU A 122 8.10 -4.94 -46.49
CA LEU A 122 6.90 -5.33 -47.24
C LEU A 122 6.43 -4.23 -48.20
N LEU A 123 6.56 -2.95 -47.82
CA LEU A 123 6.27 -1.83 -48.72
C LEU A 123 7.24 -1.78 -49.91
N VAL A 124 8.53 -2.02 -49.67
CA VAL A 124 9.55 -2.09 -50.73
C VAL A 124 9.31 -3.29 -51.66
N GLN A 125 8.99 -4.47 -51.12
CA GLN A 125 8.65 -5.66 -51.91
C GLN A 125 7.34 -5.47 -52.70
N GLY A 126 6.35 -4.80 -52.11
CA GLY A 126 5.10 -4.41 -52.77
C GLY A 126 5.34 -3.42 -53.92
N ALA A 127 6.29 -2.50 -53.78
CA ALA A 127 6.68 -1.58 -54.83
C ALA A 127 7.39 -2.33 -55.98
N ALA A 128 8.36 -3.21 -55.67
CA ALA A 128 9.09 -4.00 -56.66
C ALA A 128 8.17 -4.95 -57.46
N THR A 129 7.17 -5.57 -56.82
CA THR A 129 6.17 -6.42 -57.49
C THR A 129 5.18 -5.60 -58.34
N SER A 130 4.89 -4.36 -57.96
CA SER A 130 4.07 -3.44 -58.76
C SER A 130 4.77 -2.94 -60.02
N GLU A 131 6.10 -2.79 -60.01
CA GLU A 131 6.88 -2.40 -61.19
C GLU A 131 7.00 -3.55 -62.20
N LEU A 132 7.23 -4.78 -61.72
CA LEU A 132 7.27 -5.99 -62.57
C LEU A 132 5.90 -6.28 -63.22
N THR A 133 4.80 -6.08 -62.51
CA THR A 133 3.43 -6.28 -63.05
C THR A 133 3.01 -5.16 -64.01
N ASN A 134 3.42 -3.91 -63.77
CA ASN A 134 3.19 -2.79 -64.71
C ASN A 134 4.02 -2.90 -66.00
N SER A 135 5.16 -3.58 -65.96
CA SER A 135 5.95 -3.91 -67.16
C SER A 135 5.36 -5.09 -67.95
N ALA A 136 4.58 -5.97 -67.33
CA ALA A 136 4.06 -7.19 -67.95
C ALA A 136 2.66 -7.05 -68.58
N LEU A 137 1.87 -6.02 -68.23
CA LEU A 137 0.51 -5.81 -68.76
C LEU A 137 0.22 -4.31 -69.02
N PRO A 138 0.47 -3.79 -70.24
CA PRO A 138 0.13 -2.43 -70.60
C PRO A 138 -1.36 -2.36 -70.95
N GLY A 139 -2.23 -2.14 -69.95
CA GLY A 139 -3.65 -1.90 -70.25
C GLY A 139 -4.63 -1.84 -69.09
N ASN A 140 -4.28 -2.30 -67.88
CA ASN A 140 -5.28 -2.47 -66.81
C ASN A 140 -5.14 -1.48 -65.64
N LYS A 141 -4.66 -0.26 -65.91
CA LYS A 141 -4.29 0.73 -64.88
C LYS A 141 -5.46 1.37 -64.12
N VAL A 142 -6.72 1.25 -64.57
CA VAL A 142 -7.81 2.10 -64.03
C VAL A 142 -8.73 1.36 -63.04
N LEU A 143 -8.84 0.03 -63.08
CA LEU A 143 -9.89 -0.67 -62.31
C LEU A 143 -9.47 -1.21 -60.93
N ILE A 144 -8.16 -1.30 -60.64
CA ILE A 144 -7.68 -1.91 -59.39
C ILE A 144 -7.45 -0.86 -58.30
N ASN A 145 -7.04 0.37 -58.65
CA ASN A 145 -6.72 1.42 -57.67
C ASN A 145 -7.94 2.01 -56.97
N ASN A 146 -9.13 1.96 -57.55
CA ASN A 146 -10.33 2.56 -56.95
C ASN A 146 -11.02 1.65 -55.90
N ARG A 147 -10.77 0.34 -55.93
CA ARG A 147 -11.32 -0.60 -54.92
C ARG A 147 -10.45 -0.71 -53.67
N ARG A 148 -9.14 -0.51 -53.80
CA ARG A 148 -8.19 -0.53 -52.68
C ARG A 148 -8.33 0.69 -51.77
N THR A 149 -8.53 1.88 -52.34
CA THR A 149 -8.70 3.13 -51.57
C THR A 149 -9.96 3.14 -50.70
N GLY A 150 -11.09 2.61 -51.18
CA GLY A 150 -12.33 2.56 -50.39
C GLY A 150 -12.30 1.56 -49.22
N PHE A 151 -11.58 0.44 -49.37
CA PHE A 151 -11.46 -0.58 -48.32
C PHE A 151 -10.47 -0.15 -47.24
N VAL A 152 -9.30 0.37 -47.62
CA VAL A 152 -8.29 0.87 -46.69
C VAL A 152 -8.84 2.04 -45.88
N ARG A 153 -9.54 2.99 -46.52
CA ARG A 153 -10.18 4.13 -45.83
C ARG A 153 -11.25 3.70 -44.81
N ARG A 154 -12.03 2.66 -45.12
CA ARG A 154 -13.03 2.11 -44.18
C ARG A 154 -12.41 1.39 -43.00
N ILE A 155 -11.25 0.75 -43.17
CA ILE A 155 -10.52 0.15 -42.06
C ILE A 155 -9.90 1.24 -41.18
N GLU A 156 -9.27 2.25 -41.79
CA GLU A 156 -8.71 3.39 -41.07
C GLU A 156 -9.77 4.16 -40.27
N ASP A 157 -10.95 4.40 -40.84
CA ASP A 157 -12.06 5.05 -40.13
C ASP A 157 -12.60 4.19 -38.96
N ARG A 158 -12.64 2.86 -39.11
CA ARG A 158 -13.07 1.95 -38.02
C ARG A 158 -12.05 1.89 -36.88
N VAL A 159 -10.76 1.86 -37.20
CA VAL A 159 -9.67 1.93 -36.22
C VAL A 159 -9.69 3.27 -35.49
N ARG A 160 -9.94 4.37 -36.20
CA ARG A 160 -10.04 5.73 -35.62
C ARG A 160 -11.25 5.90 -34.69
N LEU A 161 -12.34 5.16 -34.93
CA LEU A 161 -13.55 5.15 -34.11
C LEU A 161 -13.53 4.09 -32.99
N GLY A 162 -12.44 3.33 -32.84
CA GLY A 162 -12.31 2.30 -31.80
C GLY A 162 -13.25 1.11 -31.99
N LEU A 163 -13.74 0.87 -33.22
CA LEU A 163 -14.63 -0.25 -33.52
C LEU A 163 -13.82 -1.50 -33.87
N ASP A 164 -14.13 -2.61 -33.18
CA ASP A 164 -13.43 -3.88 -33.32
C ASP A 164 -13.44 -4.39 -34.78
N ILE A 165 -12.29 -4.86 -35.25
CA ILE A 165 -12.03 -5.34 -36.62
C ILE A 165 -12.32 -6.84 -36.78
N GLY A 166 -12.64 -7.54 -35.69
CA GLY A 166 -12.98 -8.96 -35.68
C GLY A 166 -14.42 -9.27 -36.09
N SER A 167 -14.80 -9.13 -37.36
CA SER A 167 -16.00 -9.77 -37.94
C SER A 167 -16.10 -9.56 -39.46
N ALA A 168 -15.09 -9.97 -40.23
CA ALA A 168 -15.16 -9.96 -41.69
C ALA A 168 -14.79 -11.32 -42.31
N GLY A 169 -15.19 -12.40 -41.65
CA GLY A 169 -14.90 -13.76 -42.11
C GLY A 169 -15.91 -14.78 -41.62
N GLN A 170 -17.18 -14.66 -42.01
CA GLN A 170 -18.10 -15.78 -42.17
C GLN A 170 -19.40 -15.28 -42.84
N GLY A 171 -19.69 -15.79 -44.05
CA GLY A 171 -20.94 -15.52 -44.75
C GLY A 171 -20.85 -15.66 -46.26
N VAL A 172 -20.86 -16.92 -46.72
CA VAL A 172 -21.25 -17.49 -48.04
C VAL A 172 -20.62 -16.90 -49.31
#